data_AF-A0A2V6Q0B6-F1
#
_entry.id   AF-A0A2V6Q0B6-F1
#
_cell.length_a   1.000
_cell.length_b   1.000
_cell.length_c   1.000
_cell.angle_alpha   90.00
_cell.angle_beta   90.00
_cell.angle_gamma   90.00
#
_symmetry.space_group_name_H-M   'P 1'
#
loop_
_entity.id
_entity.type
_entity.pdbx_description
1 polymer ?
#
loop_
_entity_poly.entity_id
_entity_poly.type
_entity_poly.pdbx_seq_one_letter_code
_entity_poly.pdbx_strand_id
1 'polypeptide(L)'
;MTARSRVVLALVVLLLGVAGHASAQQSSRELARELARVLLQSTERRAIDDQVVGGLVQSMAVMLQNRLSRRLLEVEWQTLVVIARRFVNETLTPNRTEEIAAEVYLRHFDGAELAELLRFQRSAVGQKASRLGPVLGAESAQAIDREIRESPALPTLADELRREFPVLGAPQSP
;
A
#
# COMPACT_ATOMS: atom_id res chain seq x y z
N MET A 1 30.04 47.53 20.04
CA MET A 1 30.06 46.06 19.86
C MET A 1 31.12 45.70 18.83
N THR A 2 32.19 45.03 19.24
CA THR A 2 33.33 44.69 18.39
C THR A 2 32.99 43.53 17.44
N ALA A 3 33.63 43.48 16.27
CA ALA A 3 33.36 42.49 15.22
C ALA A 3 33.42 41.02 15.71
N ARG A 4 34.22 40.74 16.75
CA ARG A 4 34.28 39.44 17.44
C ARG A 4 32.94 39.02 18.07
N SER A 5 32.17 39.93 18.66
CA SER A 5 30.86 39.58 19.26
C SER A 5 29.79 39.22 18.23
N ARG A 6 29.89 39.72 16.99
CA ARG A 6 28.94 39.37 15.92
C ARG A 6 29.21 37.99 15.32
N VAL A 7 30.48 37.61 15.20
CA VAL A 7 30.89 36.28 14.70
C VAL A 7 30.51 35.17 15.68
N VAL A 8 30.68 35.39 16.99
CA VAL A 8 30.28 34.40 18.02
C VAL A 8 28.76 34.22 18.07
N LEU A 9 27.98 35.31 17.95
CA LEU A 9 26.52 35.22 17.95
C LEU A 9 25.99 34.47 16.71
N ALA A 10 26.58 34.70 15.53
CA ALA A 10 26.21 34.01 14.31
C ALA A 10 26.53 32.51 14.37
N LEU A 11 27.64 32.13 15.00
CA LEU A 11 28.04 30.72 15.18
C LEU A 11 27.08 29.98 16.13
N VAL A 12 26.63 30.64 17.20
CA VAL A 12 25.68 30.06 18.17
C VAL A 12 24.30 29.87 17.55
N VAL A 13 23.81 30.81 16.75
CA VAL A 13 22.53 30.68 16.03
C VAL A 13 22.60 29.56 14.97
N LEU A 14 23.75 29.40 14.28
CA LEU A 14 23.94 28.33 13.32
C LEU A 14 23.97 26.94 14.00
N LEU A 15 24.64 26.81 15.15
CA LEU A 15 24.72 25.56 15.90
C LEU A 15 23.38 25.17 16.55
N LEU A 16 22.60 26.15 17.03
CA LEU A 16 21.25 25.91 17.55
C LEU A 16 20.25 25.52 16.44
N GLY A 17 20.39 26.11 15.25
CA GLY A 17 19.54 25.78 14.09
C GLY A 17 19.71 24.35 13.59
N VAL A 18 20.95 23.84 13.54
CA VAL A 18 21.25 22.47 13.08
C VAL A 18 20.82 21.42 14.11
N ALA A 19 21.02 21.69 15.39
CA ALA A 19 20.60 20.77 16.46
C ALA A 19 19.06 20.62 16.55
N GLY A 20 18.32 21.71 16.35
CA GLY A 20 16.85 21.70 16.36
C GLY A 20 16.22 20.95 15.19
N HIS A 21 16.82 21.04 13.99
CA HIS A 21 16.33 20.29 12.82
C HIS A 21 16.60 18.79 12.97
N ALA A 22 17.75 18.40 13.51
CA ALA A 22 18.08 16.99 13.72
C ALA A 22 17.16 16.33 14.76
N SER A 23 16.81 17.03 15.84
CA SER A 23 15.92 16.50 16.88
C SER A 23 14.46 16.40 16.42
N ALA A 24 13.95 17.43 15.73
CA ALA A 24 12.59 17.42 15.16
C ALA A 24 12.42 16.31 14.11
N GLN A 25 13.44 16.09 13.28
CA GLN A 25 13.45 15.03 12.28
C GLN A 25 13.51 13.63 12.90
N GLN A 26 14.28 13.45 13.97
CA GLN A 26 14.33 12.18 14.70
C GLN A 26 12.99 11.87 15.37
N SER A 27 12.37 12.86 16.02
CA SER A 27 11.05 12.72 16.63
C SER A 27 9.97 12.36 15.59
N SER A 28 9.99 13.00 14.42
CA SER A 28 9.04 12.70 13.34
C SER A 28 9.20 11.25 12.82
N ARG A 29 10.44 10.75 12.70
CA ARG A 29 10.69 9.35 12.32
C ARG A 29 10.14 8.35 13.32
N GLU A 30 10.27 8.65 14.61
CA GLU A 30 9.73 7.81 15.68
C GLU A 30 8.21 7.77 15.63
N LEU A 31 7.56 8.93 15.47
CA LEU A 31 6.10 9.02 15.30
C LEU A 31 5.61 8.25 14.05
N ALA A 32 6.30 8.38 12.92
CA ALA A 32 5.95 7.68 11.69
C ALA A 32 6.10 6.15 11.82
N ARG A 33 7.15 5.67 12.48
CA ARG A 33 7.32 4.24 12.78
C ARG A 33 6.25 3.71 13.72
N GLU A 34 5.93 4.48 14.76
CA GLU A 34 4.88 4.10 15.71
C GLU A 34 3.50 4.05 15.03
N LEU A 35 3.20 5.04 14.18
CA LEU A 35 2.00 5.05 13.36
C LEU A 35 1.95 3.86 12.39
N ALA A 36 3.05 3.57 11.70
CA ALA A 36 3.16 2.39 10.83
C ALA A 36 2.87 1.10 11.60
N ARG A 37 3.41 0.94 12.81
CA ARG A 37 3.16 -0.23 13.66
C ARG A 37 1.70 -0.35 14.10
N VAL A 38 1.06 0.76 14.46
CA VAL A 38 -0.35 0.77 14.89
C VAL A 38 -1.29 0.38 13.75
N LEU A 39 -0.98 0.84 12.53
CA LEU A 39 -1.82 0.63 11.34
C LEU A 39 -1.53 -0.69 10.62
N LEU A 40 -0.29 -1.15 10.62
CA LEU A 40 0.09 -2.47 10.08
C LEU A 40 -0.20 -3.56 11.11
N GLN A 41 -1.46 -3.70 11.51
CA GLN A 41 -1.88 -4.84 12.31
C GLN A 41 -1.70 -6.14 11.50
N SER A 42 -1.76 -7.28 12.20
CA SER A 42 -1.47 -8.59 11.58
C SER A 42 -2.32 -8.91 10.34
N THR A 43 -3.51 -8.33 10.19
CA THR A 43 -4.40 -8.59 9.05
C THR A 43 -4.02 -7.76 7.83
N GLU A 44 -3.84 -6.45 7.98
CA GLU A 44 -3.41 -5.52 6.92
C GLU A 44 -2.03 -5.90 6.41
N ARG A 45 -1.14 -6.28 7.33
CA ARG A 45 0.18 -6.75 6.96
C ARG A 45 0.14 -8.03 6.14
N ARG A 46 -0.68 -9.02 6.55
CA ARG A 46 -0.87 -10.24 5.76
C ARG A 46 -1.43 -9.95 4.37
N ALA A 47 -2.38 -9.00 4.26
CA ALA A 47 -2.92 -8.59 2.97
C ALA A 47 -1.85 -7.97 2.06
N ILE A 48 -0.96 -7.13 2.59
CA ILE A 48 0.18 -6.59 1.85
C ILE A 48 1.12 -7.71 1.40
N ASP A 49 1.48 -8.62 2.32
CA ASP A 49 2.37 -9.74 2.01
C ASP A 49 1.77 -10.63 0.91
N ASP A 50 0.48 -10.96 0.99
CA ASP A 50 -0.22 -11.77 -0.01
C ASP A 50 -0.31 -11.05 -1.37
N GLN A 51 -0.52 -9.73 -1.38
CA GLN A 51 -0.52 -8.93 -2.62
C GLN A 51 0.86 -8.92 -3.28
N VAL A 52 1.93 -8.73 -2.51
CA VAL A 52 3.32 -8.73 -3.01
C VAL A 52 3.68 -10.11 -3.55
N VAL A 53 3.35 -11.17 -2.80
CA VAL A 53 3.53 -12.56 -3.25
C VAL A 53 2.77 -12.83 -4.54
N GLY A 54 1.49 -12.44 -4.62
CA GLY A 54 0.66 -12.63 -5.81
C GLY A 54 1.26 -11.96 -7.06
N GLY A 55 1.74 -10.72 -6.92
CA GLY A 55 2.40 -9.99 -8.01
C GLY A 55 3.70 -10.66 -8.47
N LEU A 56 4.52 -11.13 -7.54
CA LEU A 56 5.75 -11.87 -7.85
C LEU A 56 5.46 -13.19 -8.55
N VAL A 57 4.52 -13.98 -8.01
CA VAL A 57 4.10 -15.27 -8.60
C VAL A 57 3.60 -15.07 -10.02
N GLN A 58 2.75 -14.07 -10.26
CA GLN A 58 2.23 -13.78 -11.59
C GLN A 58 3.36 -13.38 -12.57
N SER A 59 4.31 -12.56 -12.12
CA SER A 59 5.44 -12.13 -12.95
C SER A 59 6.35 -13.32 -13.31
N MET A 60 6.65 -14.19 -12.34
CA MET A 60 7.42 -15.42 -12.55
C MET A 60 6.68 -16.39 -13.47
N ALA A 61 5.36 -16.52 -13.31
CA ALA A 61 4.54 -17.39 -14.13
C ALA A 61 4.56 -16.96 -15.60
N VAL A 62 4.31 -15.68 -15.89
CA VAL A 62 4.38 -15.13 -17.26
C VAL A 62 5.76 -15.39 -17.87
N MET A 63 6.84 -15.15 -17.13
CA MET A 63 8.20 -15.40 -17.60
C MET A 63 8.42 -16.89 -17.95
N LEU A 64 8.01 -17.80 -17.06
CA LEU A 64 8.21 -19.24 -17.26
C LEU A 64 7.33 -19.79 -18.37
N GLN A 65 6.08 -19.37 -18.48
CA GLN A 65 5.19 -19.79 -19.56
C GLN A 65 5.74 -19.39 -20.93
N ASN A 66 6.27 -18.17 -21.05
CA ASN A 66 6.91 -17.70 -22.27
C ASN A 66 8.15 -18.54 -22.62
N ARG A 67 8.95 -18.94 -21.62
CA ARG A 67 10.14 -19.77 -21.83
C ARG A 67 9.81 -21.23 -22.16
N LEU A 68 8.78 -21.78 -21.54
CA LEU A 68 8.35 -23.16 -21.72
C LEU A 68 7.41 -23.33 -22.92
N SER A 69 6.90 -22.23 -23.50
CA SER A 69 5.90 -22.22 -24.57
C SER A 69 4.64 -23.03 -24.23
N ARG A 70 4.27 -23.10 -22.94
CA ARG A 70 3.07 -23.78 -22.45
C ARG A 70 2.58 -23.12 -21.16
N ARG A 71 1.35 -23.46 -20.76
CA ARG A 71 0.83 -23.11 -19.42
C ARG A 71 1.58 -23.88 -18.34
N LEU A 72 1.70 -23.26 -17.16
CA LEU A 72 2.22 -23.93 -15.98
C LEU A 72 1.22 -24.97 -15.47
N LEU A 73 1.75 -26.09 -14.99
CA LEU A 73 1.02 -27.12 -14.28
C LEU A 73 0.72 -26.64 -12.85
N GLU A 74 -0.29 -27.22 -12.21
CA GLU A 74 -0.69 -26.86 -10.85
C GLU A 74 0.48 -26.98 -9.85
N VAL A 75 1.27 -28.06 -9.96
CA VAL A 75 2.46 -28.26 -9.09
C VAL A 75 3.52 -27.17 -9.28
N GLU A 76 3.66 -26.64 -10.50
CA GLU A 76 4.60 -25.56 -10.81
C GLU A 76 4.10 -24.24 -10.21
N TRP A 77 2.80 -23.97 -10.28
CA TRP A 77 2.16 -22.83 -9.61
C TRP A 77 2.38 -22.88 -8.10
N GLN A 78 2.11 -24.01 -7.45
CA GLN A 78 2.32 -24.15 -6.00
C GLN A 78 3.79 -23.96 -5.62
N THR A 79 4.70 -24.47 -6.45
CA THR A 79 6.15 -24.26 -6.26
C THR A 79 6.53 -22.78 -6.32
N LEU A 80 5.98 -22.03 -7.29
CA LEU A 80 6.19 -20.59 -7.38
C LEU A 80 5.67 -19.84 -6.14
N VAL A 81 4.49 -20.20 -5.66
CA VAL A 81 3.92 -19.59 -4.43
C VAL A 81 4.83 -19.82 -3.24
N VAL A 82 5.35 -21.04 -3.06
CA VAL A 82 6.27 -21.36 -1.94
C VAL A 82 7.57 -20.56 -2.05
N ILE A 83 8.18 -20.49 -3.24
CA ILE A 83 9.41 -19.73 -3.49
C ILE A 83 9.18 -18.25 -3.21
N ALA A 84 8.10 -17.67 -3.77
CA ALA A 84 7.78 -16.26 -3.61
C ALA A 84 7.48 -15.91 -2.15
N ARG A 85 6.68 -16.72 -1.44
CA ARG A 85 6.41 -16.51 0.00
C ARG A 85 7.68 -16.53 0.82
N ARG A 86 8.58 -17.48 0.56
CA ARG A 86 9.88 -17.56 1.26
C ARG A 86 10.70 -16.29 1.01
N PHE A 87 10.87 -15.91 -0.26
CA PHE A 87 11.62 -14.73 -0.65
C PHE A 87 11.07 -13.44 -0.01
N VAL A 88 9.74 -13.27 -0.04
CA VAL A 88 9.06 -12.12 0.56
C VAL A 88 9.28 -12.09 2.07
N ASN A 89 9.11 -13.22 2.77
CA ASN A 89 9.31 -13.27 4.22
C ASN A 89 10.76 -13.00 4.66
N GLU A 90 11.72 -13.45 3.86
CA GLU A 90 13.16 -13.20 4.10
C GLU A 90 13.53 -11.73 3.83
N THR A 91 12.90 -11.11 2.84
CA THR A 91 13.20 -9.73 2.41
C THR A 91 12.43 -8.68 3.23
N LEU A 92 11.13 -8.90 3.44
CA LEU A 92 10.20 -8.00 4.12
C LEU A 92 9.95 -8.46 5.55
N THR A 93 11.01 -8.38 6.36
CA THR A 93 10.89 -8.60 7.81
C THR A 93 9.91 -7.59 8.43
N PRO A 94 9.30 -7.89 9.60
CA PRO A 94 8.40 -6.97 10.31
C PRO A 94 8.92 -5.54 10.40
N ASN A 95 10.16 -5.41 10.85
CA ASN A 95 10.80 -4.12 11.04
C ASN A 95 11.01 -3.40 9.71
N ARG A 96 11.35 -4.14 8.65
CA ARG A 96 11.57 -3.54 7.33
C ARG A 96 10.26 -3.02 6.73
N THR A 97 9.17 -3.75 6.89
CA THR A 97 7.84 -3.30 6.43
C THR A 97 7.39 -2.05 7.21
N GLU A 98 7.58 -2.03 8.52
CA GLU A 98 7.32 -0.83 9.35
C GLU A 98 8.15 0.38 8.90
N GLU A 99 9.43 0.18 8.57
CA GLU A 99 10.30 1.25 8.07
C GLU A 99 9.86 1.79 6.71
N ILE A 100 9.56 0.91 5.76
CA ILE A 100 9.08 1.32 4.43
C ILE A 100 7.79 2.12 4.56
N ALA A 101 6.86 1.67 5.41
CA ALA A 101 5.62 2.40 5.68
C ALA A 101 5.88 3.75 6.38
N ALA A 102 6.79 3.80 7.36
CA ALA A 102 7.18 5.05 8.01
C ALA A 102 7.78 6.06 7.02
N GLU A 103 8.61 5.60 6.08
CA GLU A 103 9.16 6.45 5.01
C GLU A 103 8.06 7.00 4.09
N VAL A 104 6.99 6.24 3.85
CA VAL A 104 5.81 6.75 3.12
C VAL A 104 5.17 7.88 3.92
N TYR A 105 4.88 7.68 5.20
CA TYR A 105 4.27 8.72 6.04
C TYR A 105 5.10 10.01 6.10
N LEU A 106 6.42 9.89 6.26
CA LEU A 106 7.33 11.05 6.32
C LEU A 106 7.40 11.86 5.02
N ARG A 107 6.98 11.31 3.88
CA ARG A 107 6.88 12.05 2.62
C ARG A 107 5.61 12.90 2.51
N HIS A 108 4.60 12.60 3.32
CA HIS A 108 3.27 13.18 3.19
C HIS A 108 2.81 13.98 4.41
N PHE A 109 3.45 13.76 5.57
CA PHE A 109 3.05 14.38 6.82
C PHE A 109 4.26 14.94 7.58
N ASP A 110 4.08 16.11 8.20
CA ASP A 110 5.03 16.66 9.15
C ASP A 110 4.88 16.07 10.56
N GLY A 111 5.78 16.43 11.49
CA GLY A 111 5.78 15.89 12.84
C GLY A 111 4.51 16.19 13.65
N ALA A 112 3.87 17.35 13.45
CA ALA A 112 2.65 17.70 14.16
C ALA A 112 1.46 16.90 13.61
N GLU A 113 1.35 16.79 12.29
CA GLU A 113 0.33 15.97 11.62
C GLU A 113 0.46 14.49 12.00
N LEU A 114 1.69 13.96 12.05
CA LEU A 114 1.96 12.58 12.49
C LEU A 114 1.51 12.34 13.93
N ALA A 115 1.77 13.29 14.84
CA ALA A 115 1.35 13.20 16.23
C ALA A 115 -0.18 13.21 16.37
N GLU A 116 -0.86 14.08 15.61
CA GLU A 116 -2.32 14.14 15.59
C GLU A 116 -2.94 12.86 15.02
N LEU A 117 -2.41 12.36 13.90
CA LEU A 117 -2.87 11.14 13.27
C LEU A 117 -2.68 9.94 14.19
N LEU A 118 -1.52 9.82 14.83
CA LEU A 118 -1.25 8.76 15.80
C LEU A 118 -2.20 8.82 17.01
N ARG A 119 -2.47 10.03 17.54
CA ARG A 119 -3.46 10.22 18.61
C ARG A 119 -4.85 9.77 18.18
N PHE A 120 -5.27 10.12 16.96
CA PHE A 120 -6.54 9.67 16.40
C PHE A 120 -6.60 8.15 16.28
N GLN A 121 -5.58 7.52 15.69
CA GLN A 121 -5.54 6.06 15.49
C GLN A 121 -5.56 5.28 16.81
N ARG A 122 -5.02 5.85 17.89
CA ARG A 122 -5.08 5.27 19.24
C ARG A 122 -6.45 5.37 19.90
N SER A 123 -7.28 6.32 19.49
CA SER A 123 -8.62 6.49 20.05
C SER A 123 -9.55 5.31 19.72
N ALA A 124 -10.59 5.10 20.52
CA ALA A 124 -11.60 4.06 20.25
C ALA A 124 -12.28 4.24 18.88
N VAL A 125 -12.50 5.50 18.46
CA VAL A 125 -13.08 5.82 17.15
C VAL A 125 -12.10 5.50 16.04
N GLY A 126 -10.81 5.86 16.18
CA GLY A 126 -9.79 5.56 15.18
C GLY A 126 -9.60 4.05 14.98
N GLN A 127 -9.53 3.28 16.07
CA GLN A 127 -9.45 1.82 15.98
C GLN A 127 -10.69 1.21 15.29
N LYS A 128 -11.89 1.73 15.58
CA LYS A 128 -13.11 1.30 14.91
C LYS A 128 -13.08 1.65 13.42
N ALA A 129 -12.66 2.86 13.07
CA ALA A 129 -12.55 3.31 11.68
C ALA A 129 -11.56 2.46 10.87
N SER A 130 -10.38 2.16 11.43
CA SER A 130 -9.37 1.32 10.78
C SER A 130 -9.92 -0.08 10.44
N ARG A 131 -10.68 -0.69 11.35
CA ARG A 131 -11.29 -2.01 11.13
C ARG A 131 -12.46 -1.98 10.14
N LEU A 132 -13.18 -0.86 10.07
CA LEU A 132 -14.31 -0.69 9.17
C LEU A 132 -13.90 -0.40 7.73
N GLY A 133 -12.71 0.14 7.48
CA GLY A 133 -12.25 0.50 6.12
C GLY A 133 -12.44 -0.63 5.08
N PRO A 134 -11.88 -1.83 5.31
CA PRO A 134 -12.06 -2.96 4.39
C PRO A 134 -13.53 -3.41 4.23
N VAL A 135 -14.30 -3.39 5.33
CA VAL A 135 -15.72 -3.79 5.33
C VAL A 135 -16.54 -2.81 4.50
N LEU A 136 -16.38 -1.50 4.73
CA LEU A 136 -17.05 -0.46 3.97
C LEU A 136 -16.68 -0.53 2.48
N GLY A 137 -15.41 -0.79 2.17
CA GLY A 137 -14.97 -1.01 0.79
C GLY A 137 -15.69 -2.18 0.12
N ALA A 138 -15.76 -3.33 0.79
CA ALA A 138 -16.43 -4.52 0.29
C ALA A 138 -17.95 -4.33 0.14
N GLU A 139 -18.61 -3.77 1.15
CA GLU A 139 -20.06 -3.49 1.12
C GLU A 139 -20.42 -2.47 0.04
N SER A 140 -19.60 -1.41 -0.11
CA SER A 140 -19.80 -0.42 -1.16
C SER A 140 -19.63 -1.02 -2.56
N ALA A 141 -18.59 -1.85 -2.76
CA ALA A 141 -18.38 -2.55 -4.02
C ALA A 141 -19.55 -3.49 -4.36
N GLN A 142 -20.07 -4.22 -3.37
CA GLN A 142 -21.24 -5.08 -3.57
C GLN A 142 -22.51 -4.28 -3.89
N ALA A 143 -22.71 -3.14 -3.24
CA ALA A 143 -23.85 -2.27 -3.52
C ALA A 143 -23.78 -1.70 -4.95
N ILE A 144 -22.60 -1.23 -5.37
CA ILE A 144 -22.35 -0.74 -6.73
C ILE A 144 -22.56 -1.86 -7.75
N ASP A 145 -22.04 -3.06 -7.51
CA ASP A 145 -22.22 -4.21 -8.39
C ASP A 145 -23.70 -4.59 -8.55
N ARG A 146 -24.48 -4.52 -7.47
CA ARG A 146 -25.93 -4.72 -7.53
C ARG A 146 -26.60 -3.66 -8.41
N GLU A 147 -26.29 -2.38 -8.19
CA GLU A 147 -26.82 -1.27 -8.98
C GLU A 147 -26.50 -1.44 -10.48
N ILE A 148 -25.27 -1.86 -10.80
CA ILE A 148 -24.86 -2.12 -12.19
C ILE A 148 -25.67 -3.28 -12.78
N ARG A 149 -25.83 -4.39 -12.03
CA ARG A 149 -26.58 -5.57 -12.49
C ARG A 149 -28.07 -5.30 -12.70
N GLU A 150 -28.63 -4.37 -11.94
CA GLU A 150 -30.03 -3.95 -12.02
C GLU A 150 -30.22 -2.77 -12.98
N SER A 151 -29.14 -2.26 -13.57
CA SER A 151 -29.19 -1.06 -14.40
C SER A 151 -29.97 -1.28 -15.70
N PRO A 152 -30.93 -0.40 -16.03
CA PRO A 152 -31.62 -0.43 -17.32
C PRO A 152 -30.69 -0.11 -18.51
N ALA A 153 -29.47 0.35 -18.26
CA ALA A 153 -28.47 0.65 -19.30
C ALA A 153 -27.66 -0.58 -19.76
N LEU A 154 -27.77 -1.72 -19.09
CA LEU A 154 -27.05 -2.94 -19.46
C LEU A 154 -27.31 -3.44 -20.89
N PRO A 155 -28.56 -3.42 -21.41
CA PRO A 155 -28.81 -3.79 -22.80
C PRO A 155 -28.04 -2.91 -23.79
N THR A 156 -28.00 -1.60 -23.54
CA THR A 156 -27.25 -0.63 -24.36
C THR A 156 -25.76 -0.96 -24.37
N LEU A 157 -25.16 -1.24 -23.20
CA LEU A 157 -23.76 -1.68 -23.11
C LEU A 157 -23.51 -2.96 -23.90
N ALA A 158 -24.42 -3.93 -23.83
CA ALA A 158 -24.30 -5.19 -24.58
C ALA A 158 -24.41 -4.97 -26.10
N ASP A 159 -25.26 -4.05 -26.55
CA ASP A 159 -25.39 -3.67 -27.95
C ASP A 159 -24.12 -2.97 -28.46
N GLU A 160 -23.55 -2.06 -27.66
CA GLU A 160 -22.28 -1.41 -27.98
C GLU A 160 -21.13 -2.41 -28.09
N LEU A 161 -21.01 -3.34 -27.13
CA LEU A 161 -20.00 -4.40 -27.17
C LEU A 161 -20.16 -5.30 -28.40
N ARG A 162 -21.39 -5.65 -28.79
CA ARG A 162 -21.65 -6.43 -30.01
C ARG A 162 -21.30 -5.65 -31.29
N ARG A 163 -21.47 -4.33 -31.30
CA ARG A 163 -21.08 -3.47 -32.42
C ARG A 163 -19.56 -3.40 -32.59
N GLU A 164 -18.83 -3.20 -31.49
CA GLU A 164 -17.35 -3.08 -31.52
C GLU A 164 -16.66 -4.45 -31.70
N PHE A 165 -17.28 -5.52 -31.18
CA PHE A 165 -16.76 -6.88 -31.26
C PHE A 165 -17.79 -7.82 -31.90
N PRO A 166 -17.91 -7.84 -33.25
CA PRO A 166 -18.92 -8.64 -33.95
C PRO A 166 -18.87 -10.15 -33.64
N VAL A 167 -17.71 -10.67 -33.22
CA VAL A 167 -17.54 -12.06 -32.77
C VAL A 167 -18.49 -12.44 -31.62
N LEU A 168 -18.91 -11.47 -30.79
CA LEU A 168 -19.84 -11.69 -29.68
C LEU A 168 -21.29 -11.92 -30.14
N GLY A 169 -21.62 -11.62 -31.40
CA GLY A 169 -22.94 -11.84 -31.99
C GLY A 169 -23.05 -13.09 -32.86
N ALA A 170 -21.93 -13.77 -33.15
CA ALA A 170 -21.93 -14.98 -33.97
C ALA A 170 -22.38 -16.19 -33.15
N PRO A 171 -23.23 -17.09 -33.69
CA PRO A 171 -23.52 -18.36 -33.04
C PRO A 171 -22.22 -19.14 -32.84
N GLN A 172 -22.03 -19.72 -31.65
CA GLN A 172 -20.87 -20.57 -31.38
C GLN A 172 -20.83 -21.65 -32.44
N SER A 173 -19.76 -21.66 -33.25
CA SER A 173 -19.56 -22.71 -34.23
C SER A 173 -19.38 -24.05 -33.49
N PRO A 174 -20.04 -25.13 -33.95
CA PRO A 174 -20.06 -26.42 -33.28
C PRO A 174 -18.68 -27.08 -33.19
#